data_AF-A0A349BC67-F1
#
_entry.id   AF-A0A349BC67-F1
#
_cell.length_a   1.000
_cell.length_b   1.000
_cell.length_c   1.000
_cell.angle_alpha   90.00
_cell.angle_beta   90.00
_cell.angle_gamma   90.00
#
_symmetry.space_group_name_H-M   'P 1'
#
loop_
_entity.id
_entity.type
_entity.pdbx_description
1 polymer ?
#
loop_
_entity_poly.entity_id
_entity_poly.type
_entity_poly.pdbx_seq_one_letter_code
_entity_poly.pdbx_strand_id
1 'polypeptide(L)'
;MSAFDRLWALGATGAELIVSGDGVHWDLAGRPLRDADIYPGPSGIQLATDGETLVLVGVSSDGAARAATVSHDGQIDVTQDIPPPLGTETRLTLFGLADGFAVGIEAPTEAGRVLTDAEQRLRQLAGKIADYESLATSHADPPGDTRVTLRAVDGSVLHETTMSELGLTANEAAVLAAQTADAPSGLTKAEAFISADGRKWSEVDLPESVREDSSFVRADGAIALHPGSNSLVASKDGKNWSTASFPQSSDVDPIANPRELVVTRSSAWLLTGVPGYLLSADDVSGPYTTTGIEGRGLSFTDIGGTVAVVYADDNNDTPSRPRIALVDADASRVELELPASEEQRSWFLVPLSDQSVLAVQTGESGQVHLVNASG
;
A
#
# COMPACT_ATOMS: atom_id res chain seq x y z
N MET A 1 -27.29 1.75 -19.87
CA MET A 1 -26.38 1.63 -18.72
C MET A 1 -25.11 2.34 -19.06
N SER A 2 -24.79 3.34 -18.26
CA SER A 2 -23.48 3.98 -18.28
C SER A 2 -22.38 2.96 -18.00
N ALA A 3 -21.13 3.31 -18.29
CA ALA A 3 -19.97 2.56 -17.81
C ALA A 3 -19.96 2.45 -16.27
N PHE A 4 -20.49 3.45 -15.55
CA PHE A 4 -20.45 3.52 -14.09
C PHE A 4 -21.61 2.81 -13.40
N ASP A 5 -22.62 2.39 -14.15
CA ASP A 5 -23.66 1.47 -13.67
C ASP A 5 -23.16 0.00 -13.68
N ARG A 6 -21.88 -0.23 -14.03
CA ARG A 6 -21.28 -1.54 -14.19
C ARG A 6 -20.17 -1.75 -13.17
N LEU A 7 -19.96 -3.01 -12.83
CA LEU A 7 -18.82 -3.45 -12.05
C LEU A 7 -17.65 -3.69 -13.00
N TRP A 8 -16.48 -3.18 -12.62
CA TRP A 8 -15.24 -3.34 -13.36
C TRP A 8 -14.26 -4.14 -12.52
N ALA A 9 -13.53 -5.05 -13.15
CA ALA A 9 -12.45 -5.77 -12.49
C ALA A 9 -11.28 -5.94 -13.46
N LEU A 10 -10.10 -6.15 -12.87
CA LEU A 10 -8.91 -6.52 -13.60
C LEU A 10 -8.76 -8.04 -13.62
N GLY A 11 -8.40 -8.59 -14.77
CA GLY A 11 -7.99 -9.98 -14.87
C GLY A 11 -6.68 -10.23 -14.12
N ALA A 12 -6.40 -11.50 -13.80
CA ALA A 12 -5.25 -11.91 -12.98
C ALA A 12 -3.88 -11.50 -13.55
N THR A 13 -3.80 -11.26 -14.85
CA THR A 13 -2.57 -10.78 -15.52
C THR A 13 -2.42 -9.27 -15.47
N GLY A 14 -3.43 -8.55 -14.95
CA GLY A 14 -3.56 -7.09 -15.05
C GLY A 14 -3.89 -6.59 -16.46
N ALA A 15 -3.55 -7.33 -17.52
CA ALA A 15 -3.72 -6.87 -18.89
C ALA A 15 -5.17 -6.84 -19.38
N GLU A 16 -6.11 -7.46 -18.64
CA GLU A 16 -7.51 -7.59 -19.05
C GLU A 16 -8.40 -6.72 -18.16
N LEU A 17 -9.25 -5.92 -18.80
CA LEU A 17 -10.33 -5.22 -18.14
C LEU A 17 -11.62 -5.99 -18.43
N ILE A 18 -12.26 -6.48 -17.38
CA ILE A 18 -13.53 -7.19 -17.45
C ILE A 18 -14.64 -6.33 -16.83
N VAL A 19 -15.84 -6.46 -17.37
CA VAL A 19 -17.00 -5.66 -16.98
C VAL A 19 -18.21 -6.55 -16.74
N SER A 20 -19.01 -6.22 -15.75
CA SER A 20 -20.27 -6.90 -15.44
C SER A 20 -21.38 -5.89 -15.19
N GLY A 21 -22.55 -6.14 -15.79
CA GLY A 21 -23.74 -5.33 -15.52
C GLY A 21 -24.53 -5.79 -14.30
N ASP A 22 -24.31 -7.01 -13.82
CA ASP A 22 -25.10 -7.65 -12.76
C ASP A 22 -24.25 -8.30 -11.65
N GLY A 23 -22.92 -8.22 -11.76
CA GLY A 23 -21.95 -8.85 -10.87
C GLY A 23 -21.79 -10.35 -11.05
N VAL A 24 -22.57 -10.98 -11.93
CA VAL A 24 -22.59 -12.44 -12.14
C VAL A 24 -21.96 -12.80 -13.48
N HIS A 25 -22.33 -12.09 -14.53
CA HIS A 25 -21.83 -12.33 -15.88
C HIS A 25 -20.74 -11.31 -16.20
N TRP A 26 -19.56 -11.81 -16.56
CA TRP A 26 -18.38 -11.01 -16.81
C TRP A 26 -17.96 -11.13 -18.27
N ASP A 27 -17.86 -9.98 -18.94
CA ASP A 27 -17.39 -9.88 -20.32
C ASP A 27 -16.04 -9.18 -20.36
N LEU A 28 -15.19 -9.58 -21.32
CA LEU A 28 -13.95 -8.87 -21.61
C LEU A 28 -14.28 -7.52 -22.26
N ALA A 29 -14.06 -6.42 -21.53
CA ALA A 29 -14.22 -5.07 -22.05
C ALA A 29 -13.05 -4.68 -22.97
N GLY A 30 -11.83 -5.10 -22.62
CA GLY A 30 -10.67 -4.89 -23.46
C GLY A 30 -9.35 -5.18 -22.76
N ARG A 31 -8.26 -4.79 -23.41
CA ARG A 31 -6.90 -4.94 -22.87
C ARG A 31 -6.13 -3.62 -22.96
N PRO A 32 -6.51 -2.62 -22.15
CA PRO A 32 -6.02 -1.24 -22.29
C PRO A 32 -4.50 -1.10 -22.19
N LEU A 33 -3.83 -1.99 -21.47
CA LEU A 33 -2.38 -1.95 -21.24
C LEU A 33 -1.66 -3.14 -21.88
N ARG A 34 -2.26 -3.78 -22.91
CA ARG A 34 -1.70 -5.01 -23.50
C ARG A 34 -0.31 -4.82 -24.10
N ASP A 35 -0.10 -3.71 -24.78
CA ASP A 35 1.16 -3.42 -25.49
C ASP A 35 2.24 -2.88 -24.54
N ALA A 36 1.94 -2.85 -23.24
CA ALA A 36 2.84 -2.35 -22.22
C ALA A 36 3.66 -3.43 -21.54
N ASP A 37 3.40 -4.73 -21.78
CA ASP A 37 4.05 -5.81 -21.03
C ASP A 37 4.09 -5.48 -19.51
N ILE A 38 2.92 -5.15 -18.94
CA ILE A 38 2.83 -4.69 -17.56
C ILE A 38 3.43 -5.74 -16.64
N TYR A 39 4.40 -5.31 -15.84
CA TYR A 39 5.04 -6.17 -14.87
C TYR A 39 4.05 -6.42 -13.72
N PRO A 40 3.73 -7.68 -13.35
CA PRO A 40 2.83 -8.00 -12.25
C PRO A 40 3.49 -7.77 -10.87
N GLY A 41 4.40 -6.80 -10.78
CA GLY A 41 5.16 -6.46 -9.60
C GLY A 41 4.31 -5.88 -8.48
N PRO A 42 4.95 -5.46 -7.37
CA PRO A 42 4.27 -5.03 -6.13
C PRO A 42 3.29 -3.88 -6.33
N SER A 43 3.45 -3.11 -7.41
CA SER A 43 2.62 -1.94 -7.75
C SER A 43 1.29 -2.30 -8.39
N GLY A 44 1.18 -3.51 -8.97
CA GLY A 44 0.01 -3.96 -9.69
C GLY A 44 -0.47 -2.97 -10.75
N ILE A 45 -1.71 -3.12 -11.18
CA ILE A 45 -2.44 -2.07 -11.90
C ILE A 45 -3.41 -1.45 -10.92
N GLN A 46 -3.40 -0.13 -10.88
CA GLN A 46 -4.28 0.66 -10.06
C GLN A 46 -5.46 1.14 -10.90
N LEU A 47 -6.66 1.20 -10.30
CA LEU A 47 -7.82 1.85 -10.93
C LEU A 47 -8.36 2.98 -10.05
N ALA A 48 -8.75 4.08 -10.68
CA ALA A 48 -9.51 5.15 -10.06
C ALA A 48 -10.60 5.65 -11.01
N THR A 49 -11.61 6.30 -10.46
CA THR A 49 -12.69 6.92 -11.22
C THR A 49 -13.02 8.29 -10.62
N ASP A 50 -13.33 9.26 -11.48
CA ASP A 50 -13.90 10.56 -11.10
C ASP A 50 -15.45 10.57 -11.21
N GLY A 51 -16.04 9.43 -11.58
CA GLY A 51 -17.47 9.27 -11.85
C GLY A 51 -17.87 9.41 -13.33
N GLU A 52 -16.98 9.92 -14.19
CA GLU A 52 -17.19 10.06 -15.63
C GLU A 52 -16.15 9.32 -16.49
N THR A 53 -14.97 9.10 -15.92
CA THR A 53 -13.84 8.40 -16.53
C THR A 53 -13.25 7.41 -15.54
N LEU A 54 -13.02 6.17 -15.99
CA LEU A 54 -12.20 5.19 -15.28
C LEU A 54 -10.77 5.29 -15.80
N VAL A 55 -9.80 5.46 -14.92
CA VAL A 55 -8.38 5.48 -15.25
C VAL A 55 -7.71 4.24 -14.69
N LEU A 56 -6.85 3.64 -15.51
CA LEU A 56 -6.00 2.52 -15.16
C LEU A 56 -4.55 2.93 -15.31
N VAL A 57 -3.73 2.64 -14.31
CA VAL A 57 -2.29 2.92 -14.35
C VAL A 57 -1.50 1.68 -13.96
N GLY A 58 -0.42 1.39 -14.69
CA GLY A 58 0.51 0.30 -14.37
C GLY A 58 1.94 0.61 -14.82
N VAL A 59 2.90 -0.19 -14.36
CA VAL A 59 4.31 -0.09 -14.76
C VAL A 59 4.62 -1.15 -15.82
N SER A 60 5.09 -0.74 -16.98
CA SER A 60 5.57 -1.65 -18.03
C SER A 60 6.89 -2.31 -17.66
N SER A 61 7.21 -3.43 -18.31
CA SER A 61 8.47 -4.16 -18.08
C SER A 61 9.73 -3.34 -18.40
N ASP A 62 9.62 -2.28 -19.20
CA ASP A 62 10.67 -1.29 -19.45
C ASP A 62 10.79 -0.22 -18.34
N GLY A 63 9.91 -0.27 -17.33
CA GLY A 63 9.88 0.66 -16.20
C GLY A 63 9.12 1.96 -16.46
N ALA A 64 8.41 2.12 -17.58
CA ALA A 64 7.54 3.27 -17.79
C ALA A 64 6.19 3.10 -17.07
N ALA A 65 5.69 4.16 -16.43
CA ALA A 65 4.31 4.18 -15.96
C ALA A 65 3.39 4.52 -17.14
N ARG A 66 2.31 3.75 -17.32
CA ARG A 66 1.38 3.95 -18.43
C ARG A 66 -0.04 4.06 -17.93
N ALA A 67 -0.77 5.01 -18.50
CA ALA A 67 -2.19 5.22 -18.21
C ALA A 67 -3.08 4.81 -19.39
N ALA A 68 -4.27 4.30 -19.07
CA ALA A 68 -5.36 4.11 -20.00
C ALA A 68 -6.65 4.65 -19.37
N THR A 69 -7.56 5.12 -20.22
CA THR A 69 -8.84 5.69 -19.80
C THR A 69 -9.99 4.92 -20.42
N VAL A 70 -11.08 4.78 -19.68
CA VAL A 70 -12.36 4.26 -20.17
C VAL A 70 -13.40 5.33 -19.94
N SER A 71 -13.95 5.86 -21.03
CA SER A 71 -14.99 6.87 -20.97
C SER A 71 -16.34 6.28 -20.57
N HIS A 72 -17.29 7.17 -20.25
CA HIS A 72 -18.65 6.83 -19.86
C HIS A 72 -19.41 5.90 -20.84
N ASP A 73 -19.09 5.96 -22.13
CA ASP A 73 -19.67 5.10 -23.17
C ASP A 73 -18.96 3.73 -23.32
N GLY A 74 -17.93 3.48 -22.51
CA GLY A 74 -17.13 2.27 -22.52
C GLY A 74 -16.02 2.26 -23.58
N GLN A 75 -15.77 3.38 -24.27
CA GLN A 75 -14.63 3.47 -25.17
C GLN A 75 -13.33 3.48 -24.36
N ILE A 76 -12.41 2.61 -24.74
CA ILE A 76 -11.08 2.50 -24.13
C ILE A 76 -10.09 3.30 -24.99
N ASP A 77 -9.58 4.39 -24.44
CA ASP A 77 -8.51 5.19 -25.04
C ASP A 77 -7.19 4.88 -24.32
N VAL A 78 -6.24 4.34 -25.07
CA VAL A 78 -4.92 3.95 -24.58
C VAL A 78 -3.90 5.07 -24.82
N THR A 79 -2.95 5.17 -23.88
CA THR A 79 -1.62 5.78 -23.95
C THR A 79 -1.47 7.28 -23.70
N GLN A 80 -0.94 7.58 -22.51
CA GLN A 80 0.34 8.29 -22.39
C GLN A 80 1.24 7.60 -21.37
N ASP A 81 2.55 7.69 -21.61
CA ASP A 81 3.53 7.47 -20.57
C ASP A 81 3.38 8.60 -19.54
N ILE A 82 3.35 8.23 -18.26
CA ILE A 82 3.49 9.18 -17.17
C ILE A 82 5.01 9.40 -17.03
N PRO A 83 5.53 10.58 -17.44
CA PRO A 83 6.96 10.84 -17.33
C PRO A 83 7.37 10.99 -15.87
N PRO A 84 8.66 10.80 -15.52
CA PRO A 84 9.75 10.21 -16.32
C PRO A 84 9.67 8.66 -16.35
N PRO A 85 10.55 7.93 -17.08
CA PRO A 85 10.71 6.48 -16.89
C PRO A 85 11.27 6.18 -15.49
N LEU A 86 10.67 5.22 -14.80
CA LEU A 86 10.78 5.10 -13.33
C LEU A 86 11.58 3.86 -12.91
N GLY A 87 11.67 2.86 -13.79
CA GLY A 87 12.26 1.55 -13.49
C GLY A 87 11.22 0.60 -12.90
N THR A 88 11.51 -0.71 -12.93
CA THR A 88 10.55 -1.77 -12.57
C THR A 88 10.27 -1.89 -11.07
N GLU A 89 11.08 -1.26 -10.22
CA GLU A 89 10.94 -1.26 -8.76
C GLU A 89 10.02 -0.16 -8.25
N THR A 90 9.44 0.62 -9.16
CA THR A 90 8.63 1.79 -8.83
C THR A 90 7.28 1.39 -8.29
N ARG A 91 6.89 1.95 -7.14
CA ARG A 91 5.52 1.87 -6.62
C ARG A 91 4.67 2.99 -7.20
N LEU A 92 3.47 2.64 -7.67
CA LEU A 92 2.49 3.60 -8.16
C LEU A 92 1.23 3.54 -7.30
N THR A 93 0.72 4.72 -6.95
CA THR A 93 -0.56 4.88 -6.27
C THR A 93 -1.41 5.85 -7.09
N LEU A 94 -2.54 5.37 -7.62
CA LEU A 94 -3.48 6.18 -8.40
C LEU A 94 -4.63 6.67 -7.49
N PHE A 95 -4.99 7.93 -7.68
CA PHE A 95 -6.01 8.65 -6.92
C PHE A 95 -7.08 9.20 -7.87
N GLY A 96 -8.34 9.10 -7.45
CA GLY A 96 -9.43 9.92 -8.00
C GLY A 96 -9.47 11.25 -7.25
N LEU A 97 -9.59 12.36 -7.98
CA LEU A 97 -9.79 13.70 -7.45
C LEU A 97 -11.17 14.21 -7.86
N ALA A 98 -11.63 15.29 -7.22
CA ALA A 98 -12.89 15.92 -7.59
C ALA A 98 -12.91 16.40 -9.05
N ASP A 99 -11.77 16.88 -9.56
CA ASP A 99 -11.62 17.46 -10.90
C ASP A 99 -10.58 16.67 -11.75
N GLY A 100 -10.42 15.37 -11.51
CA GLY A 100 -9.55 14.50 -12.31
C GLY A 100 -8.84 13.41 -11.51
N PHE A 101 -7.54 13.27 -11.71
CA PHE A 101 -6.72 12.16 -11.22
C PHE A 101 -5.36 12.64 -10.73
N ALA A 102 -4.79 11.91 -9.77
CA ALA A 102 -3.38 12.03 -9.42
C ALA A 102 -2.71 10.66 -9.42
N VAL A 103 -1.41 10.63 -9.70
CA VAL A 103 -0.56 9.45 -9.53
C VAL A 103 0.62 9.85 -8.66
N GLY A 104 0.74 9.19 -7.52
CA GLY A 104 1.92 9.21 -6.68
C GLY A 104 2.89 8.12 -7.11
N ILE A 105 4.17 8.46 -7.16
CA ILE A 105 5.24 7.61 -7.65
C ILE A 105 6.32 7.53 -6.58
N GLU A 106 6.63 6.31 -6.12
CA GLU A 106 7.76 6.05 -5.23
C GLU A 106 8.79 5.28 -6.03
N ALA A 107 9.90 5.94 -6.36
CA ALA A 107 11.01 5.32 -7.07
C ALA A 107 12.22 5.21 -6.15
N PRO A 108 12.94 4.07 -6.13
CA PRO A 108 14.19 3.98 -5.40
C PRO A 108 15.21 4.92 -6.03
N THR A 109 15.94 5.66 -5.18
CA THR A 109 17.10 6.43 -5.60
C THR A 109 18.22 5.48 -6.03
N GLU A 110 19.28 5.97 -6.67
CA GLU A 110 20.42 5.13 -7.01
C GLU A 110 20.99 4.39 -5.78
N ALA A 111 21.05 5.08 -4.63
CA ALA A 111 21.44 4.47 -3.36
C ALA A 111 20.44 3.39 -2.91
N GLY A 112 19.13 3.64 -3.04
CA GLY A 112 18.08 2.67 -2.75
C GLY A 112 18.14 1.41 -3.63
N ARG A 113 18.43 1.58 -4.93
CA ARG A 113 18.60 0.47 -5.88
C ARG A 113 19.81 -0.39 -5.52
N VAL A 114 20.96 0.25 -5.29
CA VAL A 114 22.20 -0.42 -4.87
C VAL A 114 21.98 -1.22 -3.58
N LEU A 115 21.21 -0.67 -2.63
CA LEU A 115 20.87 -1.37 -1.40
C LEU A 115 19.94 -2.55 -1.61
N THR A 116 18.87 -2.37 -2.40
CA THR A 116 17.91 -3.44 -2.71
C THR A 116 18.59 -4.60 -3.43
N ASP A 117 19.45 -4.32 -4.41
CA ASP A 117 20.28 -5.32 -5.09
C ASP A 117 21.18 -6.07 -4.10
N ALA A 118 21.84 -5.34 -3.21
CA ALA A 118 22.73 -5.92 -2.21
C ALA A 118 21.96 -6.81 -1.22
N GLU A 119 20.80 -6.36 -0.73
CA GLU A 119 19.90 -7.15 0.11
C GLU A 119 19.41 -8.40 -0.61
N GLN A 120 19.01 -8.29 -1.87
CA GLN A 120 18.53 -9.44 -2.64
C GLN A 120 19.63 -10.47 -2.84
N ARG A 121 20.85 -10.03 -3.16
CA ARG A 121 22.02 -10.93 -3.24
C ARG A 121 22.30 -11.58 -1.89
N LEU A 122 22.25 -10.83 -0.79
CA LEU A 122 22.44 -11.36 0.56
C LEU A 122 21.35 -12.37 0.92
N ARG A 123 20.08 -12.14 0.56
CA ARG A 123 18.99 -13.11 0.72
C ARG A 123 19.18 -14.35 -0.15
N GLN A 124 19.65 -14.20 -1.39
CA GLN A 124 19.96 -15.35 -2.25
C GLN A 124 21.11 -16.18 -1.68
N LEU A 125 22.14 -15.53 -1.13
CA LEU A 125 23.24 -16.18 -0.43
C LEU A 125 22.76 -16.86 0.84
N ALA A 126 21.97 -16.16 1.67
CA ALA A 126 21.36 -16.71 2.87
C ALA A 126 20.42 -17.88 2.53
N GLY A 127 19.69 -17.84 1.41
CA GLY A 127 18.87 -18.95 0.93
C GLY A 127 19.72 -20.17 0.53
N LYS A 128 20.82 -19.96 -0.21
CA LYS A 128 21.81 -21.01 -0.51
C LYS A 128 22.47 -21.59 0.75
N ILE A 129 22.54 -20.80 1.84
CA ILE A 129 23.06 -21.21 3.15
C ILE A 129 21.95 -21.78 4.05
N ALA A 130 20.68 -21.44 3.84
CA ALA A 130 19.55 -22.01 4.59
C ALA A 130 19.25 -23.44 4.14
N ASP A 131 19.63 -23.80 2.90
CA ASP A 131 19.79 -25.20 2.48
C ASP A 131 20.85 -25.97 3.33
N TYR A 132 21.59 -25.26 4.22
CA TYR A 132 22.54 -25.77 5.21
C TYR A 132 22.10 -25.66 6.69
N GLU A 133 20.80 -25.51 6.99
CA GLU A 133 20.17 -25.45 8.34
C GLU A 133 20.33 -24.14 9.15
N SER A 134 19.17 -23.46 9.29
CA SER A 134 18.73 -22.49 10.32
C SER A 134 19.24 -21.03 10.31
N LEU A 135 18.29 -20.13 10.59
CA LEU A 135 18.30 -18.67 10.42
C LEU A 135 19.55 -17.95 10.95
N ALA A 136 19.99 -16.97 10.16
CA ALA A 136 21.14 -16.13 10.44
C ALA A 136 20.75 -14.68 10.73
N THR A 137 21.29 -14.10 11.81
CA THR A 137 21.33 -12.65 12.03
C THR A 137 22.69 -12.13 11.57
N SER A 138 22.71 -11.09 10.72
CA SER A 138 23.94 -10.45 10.24
C SER A 138 24.31 -9.26 11.12
N HIS A 139 25.58 -9.19 11.52
CA HIS A 139 26.18 -8.04 12.20
C HIS A 139 27.33 -7.52 11.34
N ALA A 140 27.37 -6.24 11.03
CA ALA A 140 28.43 -5.62 10.21
C ALA A 140 29.35 -4.78 11.12
N ASP A 141 30.65 -5.11 11.12
CA ASP A 141 31.69 -4.31 11.78
C ASP A 141 32.20 -3.15 10.88
N PRO A 142 32.74 -2.05 11.47
CA PRO A 142 33.15 -0.81 10.79
C PRO A 142 34.29 -1.01 9.75
N PRO A 143 34.57 -0.02 8.87
CA PRO A 143 35.11 -0.28 7.54
C PRO A 143 36.56 -0.77 7.56
N GLY A 144 36.69 -2.07 7.36
CA GLY A 144 37.92 -2.83 7.14
C GLY A 144 37.56 -4.30 7.07
N ASP A 145 37.37 -4.81 5.85
CA ASP A 145 36.96 -6.20 5.56
C ASP A 145 35.77 -6.66 6.42
N THR A 146 34.67 -5.91 6.33
CA THR A 146 33.44 -6.15 7.10
C THR A 146 33.04 -7.61 6.98
N ARG A 147 33.08 -8.31 8.11
CA ARG A 147 32.70 -9.70 8.19
C ARG A 147 31.19 -9.79 8.36
N VAL A 148 30.57 -10.60 7.52
CA VAL A 148 29.18 -11.02 7.68
C VAL A 148 29.23 -12.34 8.42
N THR A 149 28.85 -12.30 9.69
CA THR A 149 28.68 -13.52 10.49
C THR A 149 27.23 -13.95 10.43
N LEU A 150 26.98 -15.18 10.01
CA LEU A 150 25.69 -15.84 10.13
C LEU A 150 25.69 -16.63 11.44
N ARG A 151 24.77 -16.32 12.35
CA ARG A 151 24.65 -16.98 13.65
C ARG A 151 23.34 -17.72 13.78
N ALA A 152 23.36 -18.93 14.32
CA ALA A 152 22.18 -19.67 14.72
C ALA A 152 21.44 -18.95 15.86
N VAL A 153 20.21 -19.40 16.13
CA VAL A 153 19.36 -18.86 17.22
C VAL A 153 20.03 -19.01 18.60
N ASP A 154 20.87 -20.02 18.78
CA ASP A 154 21.64 -20.24 20.02
C ASP A 154 22.91 -19.35 20.12
N GLY A 155 23.15 -18.49 19.12
CA GLY A 155 24.28 -17.57 19.05
C GLY A 155 25.57 -18.16 18.45
N SER A 156 25.59 -19.46 18.14
CA SER A 156 26.74 -20.10 17.49
C SER A 156 26.96 -19.55 16.07
N VAL A 157 28.22 -19.40 15.67
CA VAL A 157 28.57 -18.95 14.31
C VAL A 157 28.43 -20.12 13.36
N LEU A 158 27.48 -20.02 12.42
CA LEU A 158 27.24 -21.02 11.37
C LEU A 158 28.18 -20.79 10.19
N HIS A 159 28.40 -19.52 9.84
CA HIS A 159 29.24 -19.13 8.72
C HIS A 159 29.81 -17.74 8.94
N GLU A 160 31.03 -17.52 8.49
CA GLU A 160 31.70 -16.22 8.54
C GLU A 160 32.31 -15.99 7.16
N THR A 161 31.95 -14.88 6.53
CA THR A 161 32.45 -14.47 5.23
C THR A 161 32.73 -12.97 5.26
N THR A 162 33.43 -12.45 4.26
CA THR A 162 33.63 -11.01 4.11
C THR A 162 32.68 -10.44 3.05
N MET A 163 32.34 -9.15 3.15
CA MET A 163 31.57 -8.46 2.11
C MET A 163 32.22 -8.60 0.72
N SER A 164 33.56 -8.67 0.66
CA SER A 164 34.32 -8.84 -0.59
C SER A 164 34.18 -10.25 -1.17
N GLU A 165 34.12 -11.28 -0.34
CA GLU A 165 33.84 -12.67 -0.75
C GLU A 165 32.40 -12.86 -1.25
N LEU A 166 31.45 -12.07 -0.72
CA LEU A 166 30.07 -12.01 -1.22
C LEU A 166 29.93 -11.26 -2.54
N GLY A 167 31.03 -10.69 -3.06
CA GLY A 167 31.04 -9.92 -4.30
C GLY A 167 30.36 -8.55 -4.18
N LEU A 168 30.18 -8.04 -2.96
CA LEU A 168 29.64 -6.70 -2.73
C LEU A 168 30.72 -5.65 -3.02
N THR A 169 30.32 -4.60 -3.72
CA THR A 169 31.13 -3.41 -3.93
C THR A 169 31.29 -2.64 -2.62
N ALA A 170 32.33 -1.80 -2.53
CA ALA A 170 32.55 -0.96 -1.36
C ALA A 170 31.35 -0.03 -1.06
N ASN A 171 30.62 0.40 -2.09
CA ASN A 171 29.41 1.21 -1.93
C ASN A 171 28.26 0.38 -1.34
N GLU A 172 27.98 -0.80 -1.87
CA GLU A 172 26.94 -1.70 -1.34
C GLU A 172 27.21 -2.04 0.13
N ALA A 173 28.46 -2.37 0.48
CA ALA A 173 28.88 -2.67 1.84
C ALA A 173 28.71 -1.47 2.79
N ALA A 174 29.00 -0.26 2.33
CA ALA A 174 28.82 0.96 3.12
C ALA A 174 27.34 1.27 3.41
N VAL A 175 26.45 1.06 2.42
CA VAL A 175 25.01 1.28 2.61
C VAL A 175 24.39 0.22 3.54
N LEU A 176 24.80 -1.05 3.41
CA LEU A 176 24.41 -2.13 4.34
C LEU A 176 24.89 -1.86 5.77
N ALA A 177 26.13 -1.40 5.94
CA ALA A 177 26.66 -1.04 7.26
C ALA A 177 25.88 0.14 7.86
N ALA A 178 25.50 1.13 7.04
CA ALA A 178 24.69 2.26 7.48
C ALA A 178 23.30 1.83 7.99
N GLN A 179 22.63 0.88 7.34
CA GLN A 179 21.33 0.33 7.81
C GLN A 179 21.37 -0.19 9.25
N THR A 180 22.49 -0.72 9.71
CA THR A 180 22.62 -1.23 11.09
C THR A 180 22.80 -0.12 12.14
N ALA A 181 23.15 1.09 11.71
CA ALA A 181 23.44 2.22 12.59
C ALA A 181 22.27 3.22 12.67
N ASP A 182 21.58 3.47 11.54
CA ASP A 182 20.33 4.21 11.39
C ASP A 182 19.86 3.98 9.94
N ALA A 183 18.58 3.70 9.67
CA ALA A 183 18.12 3.48 8.29
C ALA A 183 18.52 4.71 7.42
N PRO A 184 19.25 4.53 6.31
CA PRO A 184 19.65 5.65 5.48
C PRO A 184 18.40 6.39 4.99
N SER A 185 18.36 7.71 5.18
CA SER A 185 17.31 8.52 4.58
C SER A 185 17.60 8.77 3.09
N GLY A 186 16.57 9.05 2.30
CA GLY A 186 16.66 9.33 0.87
C GLY A 186 16.87 8.08 0.01
N LEU A 187 16.42 6.91 0.47
CA LEU A 187 16.48 5.68 -0.32
C LEU A 187 15.37 5.63 -1.38
N THR A 188 14.27 6.35 -1.13
CA THR A 188 13.22 6.54 -2.13
C THR A 188 13.00 8.03 -2.39
N LYS A 189 12.58 8.31 -3.63
CA LYS A 189 12.11 9.62 -4.06
C LYS A 189 10.63 9.52 -4.39
N ALA A 190 9.85 10.43 -3.83
CA ALA A 190 8.45 10.60 -4.17
C ALA A 190 8.28 11.66 -5.26
N GLU A 191 7.46 11.36 -6.25
CA GLU A 191 7.00 12.29 -7.28
C GLU A 191 5.47 12.18 -7.41
N ALA A 192 4.81 13.24 -7.86
CA ALA A 192 3.37 13.23 -8.06
C ALA A 192 3.00 13.90 -9.37
N PHE A 193 2.02 13.33 -10.06
CA PHE A 193 1.50 13.80 -11.33
C PHE A 193 -0.01 13.94 -11.26
N ILE A 194 -0.56 14.96 -11.90
CA ILE A 194 -2.01 15.17 -11.98
C ILE A 194 -2.48 15.17 -13.43
N SER A 195 -3.72 14.74 -13.62
CA SER A 195 -4.39 14.78 -14.92
C SER A 195 -5.86 15.13 -14.74
N ALA A 196 -6.36 16.10 -15.51
CA ALA A 196 -7.79 16.43 -15.53
C ALA A 196 -8.62 15.42 -16.33
N ASP A 197 -7.99 14.67 -17.24
CA ASP A 197 -8.67 13.79 -18.20
C ASP A 197 -8.13 12.34 -18.19
N GLY A 198 -7.17 12.04 -17.33
CA GLY A 198 -6.44 10.77 -17.30
C GLY A 198 -5.50 10.54 -18.49
N ARG A 199 -5.40 11.51 -19.41
CA ARG A 199 -4.64 11.41 -20.65
C ARG A 199 -3.36 12.22 -20.60
N LYS A 200 -3.40 13.44 -20.07
CA LYS A 200 -2.24 14.34 -19.97
C LYS A 200 -1.83 14.52 -18.53
N TRP A 201 -0.58 14.20 -18.24
CA TRP A 201 -0.03 14.24 -16.89
C TRP A 201 0.93 15.42 -16.73
N SER A 202 0.81 16.14 -15.62
CA SER A 202 1.71 17.23 -15.25
C SER A 202 2.28 16.97 -13.87
N GLU A 203 3.59 17.13 -13.73
CA GLU A 203 4.27 17.02 -12.43
C GLU A 203 3.75 18.10 -11.47
N VAL A 204 3.66 17.74 -10.20
CA VAL A 204 3.30 18.64 -9.11
C VAL A 204 4.46 18.75 -8.14
N ASP A 205 4.73 19.98 -7.71
CA ASP A 205 5.64 20.24 -6.60
C ASP A 205 5.11 19.65 -5.29
N LEU A 206 5.72 18.56 -4.85
CA LEU A 206 5.52 18.03 -3.50
C LEU A 206 6.23 18.91 -2.47
N PRO A 207 5.67 19.09 -1.26
CA PRO A 207 6.38 19.68 -0.14
C PRO A 207 7.69 18.93 0.13
N GLU A 208 8.74 19.66 0.53
CA GLU A 208 10.09 19.08 0.75
C GLU A 208 10.07 17.91 1.74
N SER A 209 9.22 18.02 2.77
CA SER A 209 8.98 16.97 3.77
C SER A 209 8.26 15.73 3.25
N VAL A 210 8.04 15.59 1.95
CA VAL A 210 7.39 14.43 1.31
C VAL A 210 8.27 13.87 0.19
N ARG A 211 9.36 14.54 -0.18
CA ARG A 211 10.16 14.14 -1.35
C ARG A 211 11.03 12.92 -1.09
N GLU A 212 11.39 12.70 0.17
CA GLU A 212 12.29 11.64 0.59
C GLU A 212 11.53 10.65 1.46
N ASP A 213 11.83 9.36 1.27
CA ASP A 213 11.35 8.22 2.05
C ASP A 213 9.84 8.12 2.21
N SER A 214 9.07 8.82 1.37
CA SER A 214 7.61 8.96 1.50
C SER A 214 6.86 7.81 0.85
N SER A 215 5.66 7.55 1.38
CA SER A 215 4.73 6.55 0.85
C SER A 215 3.39 7.19 0.53
N PHE A 216 2.89 6.92 -0.67
CA PHE A 216 1.57 7.34 -1.11
C PHE A 216 0.54 6.31 -0.66
N VAL A 217 -0.51 6.78 0.01
CA VAL A 217 -1.60 5.89 0.45
C VAL A 217 -2.92 6.38 -0.12
N ARG A 218 -3.62 5.44 -0.77
CA ARG A 218 -4.86 5.69 -1.49
C ARG A 218 -5.93 6.27 -0.57
N ALA A 219 -6.69 7.24 -1.08
CA ALA A 219 -7.79 7.89 -0.39
C ALA A 219 -8.76 8.52 -1.41
N ASP A 220 -9.95 8.94 -0.97
CA ASP A 220 -10.81 9.86 -1.74
C ASP A 220 -10.16 11.26 -1.75
N GLY A 221 -9.15 11.43 -2.62
CA GLY A 221 -8.21 12.55 -2.65
C GLY A 221 -6.75 12.08 -2.68
N ALA A 222 -5.80 12.98 -2.99
CA ALA A 222 -4.38 12.64 -2.99
C ALA A 222 -3.78 12.74 -1.59
N ILE A 223 -3.18 11.66 -1.09
CA ILE A 223 -2.52 11.67 0.21
C ILE A 223 -1.12 11.07 0.11
N ALA A 224 -0.17 11.80 0.70
CA ALA A 224 1.22 11.41 0.78
C ALA A 224 1.63 11.36 2.26
N LEU A 225 1.98 10.18 2.72
CA LEU A 225 2.55 9.97 4.04
C LEU A 225 4.07 10.12 3.94
N HIS A 226 4.67 10.77 4.93
CA HIS A 226 6.12 10.71 5.14
C HIS A 226 6.39 9.76 6.32
N PRO A 227 6.76 8.50 6.05
CA PRO A 227 7.29 7.55 7.03
C PRO A 227 8.35 8.20 7.92
N GLY A 228 8.30 7.92 9.22
CA GLY A 228 9.27 8.47 10.17
C GLY A 228 9.04 9.91 10.60
N SER A 229 8.06 10.63 10.02
CA SER A 229 7.58 11.90 10.58
C SER A 229 6.29 11.68 11.36
N ASN A 230 6.08 12.46 12.42
CA ASN A 230 4.79 12.50 13.12
C ASN A 230 3.76 13.37 12.37
N SER A 231 3.78 13.33 11.04
CA SER A 231 3.05 14.22 10.16
C SER A 231 2.45 13.51 8.97
N LEU A 232 1.27 13.97 8.56
CA LEU A 232 0.55 13.59 7.35
C LEU A 232 0.54 14.78 6.40
N VAL A 233 0.74 14.54 5.10
CA VAL A 233 0.61 15.58 4.09
C VAL A 233 -0.47 15.18 3.08
N ALA A 234 -1.43 16.05 2.86
CA ALA A 234 -2.62 15.71 2.08
C ALA A 234 -3.05 16.83 1.14
N SER A 235 -3.71 16.45 0.06
CA SER A 235 -4.24 17.37 -0.95
C SER A 235 -5.52 16.84 -1.58
N LYS A 236 -6.58 17.64 -1.56
CA LYS A 236 -7.86 17.29 -2.23
C LYS A 236 -7.82 17.49 -3.74
N ASP A 237 -6.95 18.37 -4.22
CA ASP A 237 -6.84 18.76 -5.63
C ASP A 237 -5.51 18.33 -6.26
N GLY A 238 -4.66 17.63 -5.49
CA GLY A 238 -3.33 17.24 -5.88
C GLY A 238 -2.38 18.41 -6.12
N LYS A 239 -2.70 19.65 -5.70
CA LYS A 239 -1.89 20.86 -5.93
C LYS A 239 -1.61 21.62 -4.65
N ASN A 240 -2.66 21.82 -3.85
CA ASN A 240 -2.59 22.51 -2.58
C ASN A 240 -2.45 21.47 -1.48
N TRP A 241 -1.26 21.43 -0.87
CA TRP A 241 -0.93 20.47 0.17
C TRP A 241 -1.03 21.11 1.56
N SER A 242 -1.66 20.40 2.48
CA SER A 242 -1.71 20.74 3.90
C SER A 242 -1.00 19.68 4.72
N THR A 243 -0.24 20.12 5.73
CA THR A 243 0.39 19.22 6.70
C THR A 243 -0.44 19.18 7.98
N ALA A 244 -0.77 17.97 8.42
CA ALA A 244 -1.36 17.70 9.73
C ALA A 244 -0.32 16.96 10.59
N SER A 245 -0.31 17.22 11.89
CA SER A 245 0.51 16.44 12.83
C SER A 245 -0.36 15.42 13.54
N PHE A 246 0.15 14.21 13.72
CA PHE A 246 -0.51 13.24 14.59
C PHE A 246 -0.41 13.72 16.05
N PRO A 247 -1.38 13.36 16.90
CA PRO A 247 -1.29 13.64 18.32
C PRO A 247 0.02 13.09 18.87
N GLN A 248 0.80 13.96 19.54
CA GLN A 248 1.99 13.54 20.29
C GLN A 248 1.53 12.83 21.57
N SER A 249 1.07 11.59 21.47
CA SER A 249 0.96 10.73 22.65
C SER A 249 2.29 10.00 22.83
N SER A 250 2.70 9.79 24.08
CA SER A 250 3.84 8.94 24.44
C SER A 250 3.65 7.47 24.06
N ASP A 251 2.44 7.11 23.62
CA ASP A 251 1.98 5.73 23.49
C ASP A 251 1.84 5.30 22.02
N VAL A 252 1.90 6.25 21.08
CA VAL A 252 1.99 5.95 19.65
C VAL A 252 3.46 6.04 19.29
N ASP A 253 4.13 4.88 19.25
CA ASP A 253 5.44 4.80 18.61
C ASP A 253 5.35 5.50 17.24
N PRO A 254 6.34 6.34 16.87
CA PRO A 254 6.30 7.08 15.62
C PRO A 254 5.94 6.10 14.51
N ILE A 255 4.86 6.39 13.80
CA ILE A 255 4.18 5.48 12.87
C ILE A 255 5.20 5.00 11.84
N ALA A 256 5.89 3.91 12.15
CA ALA A 256 7.07 3.52 11.40
C ALA A 256 6.67 3.01 10.02
N ASN A 257 5.42 2.55 9.86
CA ASN A 257 4.87 2.01 8.62
C ASN A 257 3.33 2.07 8.64
N PRO A 258 2.70 3.19 8.22
CA PRO A 258 1.26 3.18 7.99
C PRO A 258 0.96 2.16 6.87
N ARG A 259 0.02 1.23 7.11
CA ARG A 259 -0.28 0.17 6.15
C ARG A 259 -1.34 0.59 5.13
N GLU A 260 -2.34 1.34 5.60
CA GLU A 260 -3.50 1.71 4.81
C GLU A 260 -4.20 2.92 5.45
N LEU A 261 -4.79 3.78 4.62
CA LEU A 261 -5.53 4.98 4.98
C LEU A 261 -6.81 4.93 4.16
N VAL A 262 -7.96 5.16 4.76
CA VAL A 262 -9.20 5.39 4.03
C VAL A 262 -9.66 6.79 4.34
N VAL A 263 -9.97 7.56 3.31
CA VAL A 263 -10.66 8.83 3.48
C VAL A 263 -12.03 8.66 2.88
N THR A 264 -13.04 8.97 3.68
CA THR A 264 -14.44 9.05 3.29
C THR A 264 -14.73 10.49 2.88
N ARG A 265 -15.92 10.73 2.30
CA ARG A 265 -16.34 12.09 1.92
C ARG A 265 -16.27 13.14 3.03
N SER A 266 -16.36 12.71 4.30
CA SER A 266 -16.46 13.60 5.46
C SER A 266 -15.48 13.29 6.58
N SER A 267 -14.62 12.27 6.42
CA SER A 267 -13.71 11.87 7.48
C SER A 267 -12.47 11.17 6.94
N ALA A 268 -11.32 11.38 7.56
CA ALA A 268 -10.08 10.66 7.25
C ALA A 268 -9.79 9.63 8.34
N TRP A 269 -9.50 8.39 7.95
CA TRP A 269 -9.30 7.23 8.82
C TRP A 269 -7.96 6.55 8.53
N LEU A 270 -6.94 6.81 9.36
CA LEU A 270 -5.61 6.20 9.19
C LEU A 270 -5.50 4.93 10.01
N LEU A 271 -5.01 3.85 9.38
CA LEU A 271 -4.62 2.65 10.08
C LEU A 271 -3.09 2.55 10.20
N THR A 272 -2.60 2.56 11.43
CA THR A 272 -1.18 2.42 11.74
C THR A 272 -0.76 0.95 11.86
N GLY A 273 0.54 0.65 11.75
CA GLY A 273 1.10 -0.70 11.93
C GLY A 273 0.86 -1.29 13.33
N VAL A 274 1.28 -2.54 13.57
CA VAL A 274 0.96 -3.32 14.78
C VAL A 274 1.72 -2.81 16.03
N PRO A 275 1.04 -2.53 17.17
CA PRO A 275 -0.41 -2.59 17.37
C PRO A 275 -1.14 -1.47 16.60
N GLY A 276 -2.16 -1.86 15.82
CA GLY A 276 -2.88 -0.93 14.96
C GLY A 276 -3.61 0.16 15.74
N TYR A 277 -3.50 1.40 15.32
CA TYR A 277 -4.35 2.49 15.75
C TYR A 277 -5.22 2.92 14.57
N LEU A 278 -6.50 3.15 14.84
CA LEU A 278 -7.39 3.81 13.91
C LEU A 278 -7.46 5.28 14.29
N LEU A 279 -6.94 6.18 13.46
CA LEU A 279 -7.02 7.62 13.68
C LEU A 279 -8.15 8.19 12.84
N SER A 280 -9.09 8.93 13.44
CA SER A 280 -10.15 9.62 12.71
C SER A 280 -9.96 11.14 12.72
N ALA A 281 -10.40 11.83 11.67
CA ALA A 281 -10.48 13.28 11.62
C ALA A 281 -11.67 13.71 10.75
N ASP A 282 -12.26 14.87 11.02
CA ASP A 282 -13.34 15.46 10.20
C ASP A 282 -12.88 15.85 8.79
N ASP A 283 -11.58 16.05 8.61
CA ASP A 283 -10.96 16.32 7.32
C ASP A 283 -9.56 15.71 7.30
N VAL A 284 -9.04 15.49 6.11
CA VAL A 284 -7.67 15.03 5.86
C VAL A 284 -6.59 15.99 6.42
N SER A 285 -6.99 17.22 6.74
CA SER A 285 -6.12 18.20 7.42
C SER A 285 -6.07 18.04 8.95
N GLY A 286 -6.82 17.11 9.54
CA GLY A 286 -6.91 16.94 10.99
C GLY A 286 -7.80 17.99 11.69
N PRO A 287 -7.80 18.03 13.05
CA PRO A 287 -6.99 17.22 13.96
C PRO A 287 -7.43 15.76 14.01
N TYR A 288 -6.46 14.85 14.17
CA TYR A 288 -6.71 13.42 14.31
C TYR A 288 -6.99 13.04 15.77
N THR A 289 -8.06 12.28 16.00
CA THR A 289 -8.38 11.60 17.25
C THR A 289 -8.05 10.11 17.14
N THR A 290 -7.66 9.48 18.24
CA THR A 290 -7.24 8.07 18.26
C THR A 290 -8.38 7.18 18.77
N THR A 291 -8.72 6.14 18.03
CA THR A 291 -9.54 5.01 18.48
C THR A 291 -8.66 3.77 18.50
N GLY A 292 -8.38 3.22 19.69
CA GLY A 292 -7.53 2.05 19.84
C GLY A 292 -8.18 0.79 19.26
N ILE A 293 -7.58 0.19 18.23
CA ILE A 293 -7.96 -1.13 17.69
C ILE A 293 -6.75 -2.04 17.69
N GLU A 294 -6.49 -2.66 18.83
CA GLU A 294 -5.39 -3.63 18.95
C GLU A 294 -5.74 -4.90 18.14
N GLY A 295 -4.97 -5.16 17.08
CA GLY A 295 -5.11 -6.38 16.29
C GLY A 295 -4.20 -6.49 15.06
N ARG A 296 -4.14 -7.70 14.50
CA ARG A 296 -3.46 -8.03 13.23
C ARG A 296 -4.46 -8.28 12.11
N GLY A 297 -3.99 -8.19 10.86
CA GLY A 297 -4.77 -8.61 9.69
C GLY A 297 -5.98 -7.72 9.44
N LEU A 298 -5.69 -6.43 9.24
CA LEU A 298 -6.70 -5.39 9.13
C LEU A 298 -7.12 -5.20 7.66
N SER A 299 -8.43 -5.19 7.42
CA SER A 299 -9.06 -4.69 6.18
C SER A 299 -10.22 -3.81 6.61
N PHE A 300 -10.45 -2.70 5.90
CA PHE A 300 -11.53 -1.79 6.24
C PHE A 300 -12.17 -1.16 5.00
N THR A 301 -13.41 -0.70 5.17
CA THR A 301 -14.15 0.02 4.13
C THR A 301 -15.08 1.03 4.75
N ASP A 302 -15.34 2.13 4.04
CA ASP A 302 -16.42 3.06 4.37
C ASP A 302 -17.77 2.49 3.96
N ILE A 303 -18.78 2.80 4.78
CA ILE A 303 -20.18 2.42 4.66
C ILE A 303 -20.98 3.62 5.13
N GLY A 304 -21.08 4.65 4.27
CA GLY A 304 -21.92 5.81 4.54
C GLY A 304 -21.48 6.65 5.75
N GLY A 305 -20.17 6.82 5.97
CA GLY A 305 -19.63 7.56 7.13
C GLY A 305 -19.36 6.69 8.36
N THR A 306 -19.58 5.38 8.25
CA THR A 306 -19.13 4.37 9.21
C THR A 306 -18.02 3.54 8.59
N VAL A 307 -16.92 3.34 9.29
CA VAL A 307 -15.85 2.44 8.85
C VAL A 307 -16.07 1.06 9.44
N ALA A 308 -16.20 0.04 8.59
CA ALA A 308 -16.07 -1.33 9.04
C ALA A 308 -14.60 -1.74 9.00
N VAL A 309 -14.10 -2.32 10.10
CA VAL A 309 -12.72 -2.81 10.25
C VAL A 309 -12.78 -4.29 10.64
N VAL A 310 -12.25 -5.18 9.81
CA VAL A 310 -11.96 -6.55 10.23
C VAL A 310 -10.59 -6.58 10.88
N TYR A 311 -10.45 -7.21 12.04
CA TYR A 311 -9.16 -7.41 12.71
C TYR A 311 -9.14 -8.73 13.49
N ALA A 312 -7.96 -9.27 13.75
CA ALA A 312 -7.75 -10.42 14.63
C ALA A 312 -7.07 -9.95 15.91
N ASP A 313 -7.63 -10.33 17.06
CA ASP A 313 -7.11 -10.00 18.39
C ASP A 313 -5.68 -10.55 18.57
N ASP A 314 -4.76 -9.82 19.20
CA ASP A 314 -3.34 -10.21 19.24
C ASP A 314 -2.95 -11.08 20.45
N ASN A 315 -3.94 -11.68 21.11
CA ASN A 315 -3.72 -12.55 22.26
C ASN A 315 -3.08 -13.88 21.84
N ASN A 316 -1.75 -13.95 21.99
CA ASN A 316 -0.81 -15.02 21.61
C ASN A 316 -1.17 -16.47 22.02
N ASP A 317 -2.23 -16.70 22.79
CA ASP A 317 -2.54 -18.01 23.39
C ASP A 317 -3.74 -18.74 22.75
N THR A 318 -4.46 -18.14 21.80
CA THR A 318 -5.58 -18.79 21.09
C THR A 318 -5.64 -18.37 19.63
N PRO A 319 -6.10 -19.23 18.69
CA PRO A 319 -6.36 -18.80 17.31
C PRO A 319 -7.34 -17.63 17.37
N SER A 320 -6.83 -16.46 17.01
CA SER A 320 -7.54 -15.22 17.19
C SER A 320 -8.76 -15.19 16.31
N ARG A 321 -9.92 -15.07 16.95
CA ARG A 321 -11.19 -14.96 16.23
C ARG A 321 -11.22 -13.60 15.54
N PRO A 322 -11.45 -13.57 14.22
CA PRO A 322 -11.59 -12.31 13.53
C PRO A 322 -12.83 -11.59 14.09
N ARG A 323 -12.73 -10.27 14.23
CA ARG A 323 -13.79 -9.38 14.68
C ARG A 323 -14.02 -8.33 13.61
N ILE A 324 -15.26 -7.88 13.48
CA ILE A 324 -15.59 -6.68 12.72
C ILE A 324 -15.97 -5.60 13.71
N ALA A 325 -15.24 -4.49 13.72
CA ALA A 325 -15.66 -3.26 14.37
C ALA A 325 -16.31 -2.34 13.34
N LEU A 326 -17.53 -1.89 13.59
CA LEU A 326 -18.12 -0.74 12.93
C LEU A 326 -17.80 0.48 13.78
N VAL A 327 -17.11 1.45 13.21
CA VAL A 327 -16.67 2.68 13.89
C VAL A 327 -17.26 3.88 13.16
N ASP A 328 -18.10 4.65 13.84
CA ASP A 328 -18.66 5.89 13.28
C ASP A 328 -17.75 7.10 13.54
N ALA A 329 -18.05 8.24 12.90
CA ALA A 329 -17.28 9.48 13.04
C ALA A 329 -17.13 9.98 14.48
N ASP A 330 -18.08 9.67 15.37
CA ASP A 330 -18.04 10.02 16.80
C ASP A 330 -17.17 9.04 17.63
N ALA A 331 -16.46 8.14 16.95
CA ALA A 331 -15.69 7.03 17.51
C ALA A 331 -16.53 6.04 18.32
N SER A 332 -17.85 6.00 18.09
CA SER A 332 -18.71 4.97 18.64
C SER A 332 -18.43 3.64 17.91
N ARG A 333 -18.42 2.54 18.68
CA ARG A 333 -17.91 1.25 18.23
C ARG A 333 -18.92 0.14 18.50
N VAL A 334 -19.28 -0.59 17.45
CA VAL A 334 -20.01 -1.86 17.54
C VAL A 334 -19.11 -2.98 17.07
N GLU A 335 -18.88 -3.98 17.91
CA GLU A 335 -18.10 -5.17 17.55
C GLU A 335 -18.99 -6.37 17.29
N LEU A 336 -18.64 -7.11 16.24
CA LEU A 336 -19.21 -8.39 15.88
C LEU A 336 -18.09 -9.42 15.83
N GLU A 337 -18.19 -10.45 16.64
CA GLU A 337 -17.27 -11.58 16.60
C GLU A 337 -17.63 -12.48 15.41
N LEU A 338 -16.68 -12.70 14.51
CA LEU A 338 -16.87 -13.63 13.40
C LEU A 338 -16.64 -15.07 13.87
N PRO A 339 -17.26 -16.06 13.22
CA PRO A 339 -17.04 -17.46 13.55
C PRO A 339 -15.55 -17.81 13.49
N ALA A 340 -15.08 -18.57 14.48
CA ALA A 340 -13.73 -19.10 14.46
C ALA A 340 -13.54 -19.99 13.24
N SER A 341 -12.52 -19.69 12.46
CA SER A 341 -12.02 -20.57 11.41
C SER A 341 -10.77 -21.26 11.94
N GLU A 342 -10.68 -22.58 11.82
CA GLU A 342 -9.46 -23.32 12.19
C GLU A 342 -8.26 -22.95 11.29
N GLU A 343 -8.52 -22.33 10.14
CA GLU A 343 -7.49 -21.82 9.25
C GLU A 343 -7.35 -20.30 9.38
N GLN A 344 -6.13 -19.83 9.63
CA GLN A 344 -5.75 -18.43 9.51
C GLN A 344 -5.96 -18.00 8.05
N ARG A 345 -6.92 -17.11 7.82
CA ARG A 345 -7.35 -16.71 6.46
C ARG A 345 -7.54 -15.21 6.37
N SER A 346 -7.34 -14.66 5.18
CA SER A 346 -7.61 -13.27 4.86
C SER A 346 -9.10 -13.00 4.77
N TRP A 347 -9.51 -11.83 5.24
CA TRP A 347 -10.86 -11.30 5.15
C TRP A 347 -10.85 -10.03 4.32
N PHE A 348 -11.87 -9.87 3.48
CA PHE A 348 -12.09 -8.67 2.68
C PHE A 348 -13.48 -8.11 2.99
N LEU A 349 -13.58 -6.80 3.09
CA LEU A 349 -14.84 -6.10 3.23
C LEU A 349 -15.25 -5.50 1.90
N VAL A 350 -16.49 -5.75 1.47
CA VAL A 350 -17.08 -5.17 0.25
C VAL A 350 -18.30 -4.35 0.66
N PRO A 351 -18.29 -3.02 0.50
CA PRO A 351 -19.47 -2.22 0.78
C PRO A 351 -20.56 -2.57 -0.25
N LEU A 352 -21.77 -2.87 0.24
CA LEU A 352 -22.94 -3.16 -0.59
C LEU A 352 -23.91 -1.98 -0.67
N SER A 353 -23.94 -1.17 0.37
CA SER A 353 -24.73 0.06 0.46
C SER A 353 -24.08 1.02 1.45
N ASP A 354 -24.75 2.15 1.69
CA ASP A 354 -24.47 3.09 2.78
C ASP A 354 -24.70 2.52 4.19
N GLN A 355 -25.20 1.29 4.31
CA GLN A 355 -25.48 0.64 5.60
C GLN A 355 -25.08 -0.84 5.65
N SER A 356 -24.49 -1.40 4.60
CA SER A 356 -24.20 -2.85 4.58
C SER A 356 -22.84 -3.15 3.99
N VAL A 357 -22.17 -4.13 4.58
CA VAL A 357 -20.89 -4.65 4.12
C VAL A 357 -20.92 -6.15 4.06
N LEU A 358 -20.30 -6.68 3.01
CA LEU A 358 -20.05 -8.09 2.85
C LEU A 358 -18.65 -8.39 3.39
N ALA A 359 -18.57 -9.18 4.44
CA ALA A 359 -17.31 -9.76 4.88
C ALA A 359 -17.08 -11.10 4.17
N VAL A 360 -16.10 -11.12 3.28
CA VAL A 360 -15.74 -12.29 2.49
C VAL A 360 -14.49 -12.91 3.09
N GLN A 361 -14.59 -14.18 3.48
CA GLN A 361 -13.44 -14.97 3.88
C GLN A 361 -12.90 -15.71 2.66
N THR A 362 -11.62 -15.48 2.32
CA THR A 362 -10.98 -16.25 1.24
C THR A 362 -10.44 -17.57 1.78
N GLY A 363 -10.84 -18.69 1.15
CA GLY A 363 -10.36 -20.05 1.45
C GLY A 363 -11.12 -21.13 0.66
N GLU A 364 -10.73 -22.40 0.79
CA GLU A 364 -11.27 -23.52 -0.01
C GLU A 364 -12.80 -23.69 0.09
N SER A 365 -13.40 -23.26 1.20
CA SER A 365 -14.83 -23.34 1.46
C SER A 365 -15.61 -22.05 1.17
N GLY A 366 -14.93 -20.93 0.85
CA GLY A 366 -15.50 -19.62 0.54
C GLY A 366 -16.71 -19.22 1.40
N GLN A 367 -16.50 -18.70 2.61
CA GLN A 367 -17.59 -18.20 3.44
C GLN A 367 -17.84 -16.71 3.19
N VAL A 368 -19.11 -16.34 3.08
CA VAL A 368 -19.56 -14.97 2.84
C VAL A 368 -20.54 -14.60 3.95
N HIS A 369 -20.22 -13.53 4.68
CA HIS A 369 -21.06 -13.00 5.75
C HIS A 369 -21.58 -11.62 5.33
N LEU A 370 -22.90 -11.47 5.30
CA LEU A 370 -23.53 -10.18 5.14
C LEU A 370 -23.65 -9.53 6.53
N VAL A 371 -23.07 -8.34 6.69
CA VAL A 371 -23.12 -7.54 7.91
C VAL A 371 -23.87 -6.26 7.62
N ASN A 372 -24.93 -5.99 8.38
CA ASN A 372 -25.71 -4.77 8.26
C ASN A 372 -25.40 -3.85 9.46
N ALA A 373 -25.03 -2.61 9.18
CA ALA A 373 -24.73 -1.60 10.19
C ALA A 373 -25.97 -1.14 10.97
N SER A 374 -27.19 -1.39 10.46
CA SER A 374 -28.43 -1.03 11.16
C SER A 374 -28.83 -1.97 12.31
N GLY A 375 -28.08 -3.06 12.54
CA GLY A 375 -28.39 -4.10 13.53
C GLY A 375 -29.01 -5.35 12.92
#